data_AF-A0A9P6MCX8-F1
#
_entry.id   AF-A0A9P6MCX8-F1
#
_cell.length_a   1.000
_cell.length_b   1.000
_cell.length_c   1.000
_cell.angle_alpha   90.00
_cell.angle_beta   90.00
_cell.angle_gamma   90.00
#
_symmetry.space_group_name_H-M   'P 1'
#
loop_
_entity.id
_entity.type
_entity.pdbx_description
1 polymer ?
#
loop_
_entity_poly.entity_id
_entity_poly.type
_entity_poly.pdbx_seq_one_letter_code
_entity_poly.pdbx_strand_id
1 'polypeptide(L)'
;MPHGSLLLDRIQNEPDVKASLLQVKHERLEEYNPDVYISLRARANKGEAETHDLRSRVLDFLNSDKKVFLILGDSGAGKSTFNKALEIYLWQQYNKGDRKIPLFIHLPSIKDLERDLVVERLRQANFTESQIWELKQNHEFILICDGYDECQQTRNL
;
A
#
# COMPACT_ATOMS: atom_id res chain seq x y z
N MET A 1 4.64 45.03 -21.51
CA MET A 1 5.36 44.12 -20.60
C MET A 1 4.33 43.37 -19.77
N PRO A 2 4.03 42.08 -20.01
CA PRO A 2 3.12 41.32 -19.17
C PRO A 2 3.91 40.43 -18.19
N HIS A 3 3.82 40.73 -16.89
CA HIS A 3 4.39 39.91 -15.81
C HIS A 3 3.30 39.20 -14.98
N GLY A 4 2.17 38.83 -15.60
CA GLY A 4 1.01 38.22 -14.92
C GLY A 4 0.80 36.72 -15.14
N SER A 5 1.53 36.06 -16.05
CA SER A 5 1.22 34.68 -16.50
C SER A 5 1.70 33.58 -15.54
N LEU A 6 2.85 33.77 -14.90
CA LEU A 6 3.60 32.67 -14.26
C LEU A 6 2.96 32.09 -12.99
N LEU A 7 2.06 32.83 -12.32
CA LEU A 7 1.36 32.33 -11.13
C LEU A 7 0.09 31.54 -11.48
N LEU A 8 -0.62 31.95 -12.53
CA LEU A 8 -1.83 31.26 -12.99
C LEU A 8 -1.47 29.95 -13.71
N ASP A 9 -0.38 29.96 -14.48
CA ASP A 9 0.15 28.76 -15.15
C ASP A 9 0.66 27.71 -14.16
N ARG A 10 1.07 28.10 -12.93
CA ARG A 10 1.49 27.15 -11.88
C ARG A 10 0.31 26.48 -11.19
N ILE A 11 -0.78 27.21 -10.98
CA ILE A 11 -2.02 26.66 -10.38
C ILE A 11 -2.71 25.69 -11.35
N GLN A 12 -2.51 25.85 -12.66
CA GLN A 12 -3.04 24.94 -13.68
C GLN A 12 -2.15 23.72 -13.98
N ASN A 13 -0.88 23.73 -13.55
CA ASN A 13 0.10 22.68 -13.84
C ASN A 13 0.39 21.74 -12.66
N GLU A 14 -0.31 21.89 -11.53
CA GLU A 14 -0.19 20.93 -10.44
C GLU A 14 -1.09 19.72 -10.76
N PRO A 15 -0.52 18.51 -10.93
CA PRO A 15 -1.33 17.35 -11.31
C PRO A 15 -2.36 17.07 -10.22
N ASP A 16 -3.63 16.91 -10.62
CA ASP A 16 -4.71 16.49 -9.74
C ASP A 16 -4.29 15.20 -9.01
N VAL A 17 -4.26 15.22 -7.67
CA VAL A 17 -3.96 14.04 -6.84
C VAL A 17 -4.76 12.82 -7.28
N LYS A 18 -6.01 13.03 -7.71
CA LYS A 18 -6.87 11.94 -8.19
C LYS A 18 -6.35 11.35 -9.50
N ALA A 19 -5.83 12.17 -10.41
CA ALA A 19 -5.23 11.69 -11.65
C ALA A 19 -3.97 10.87 -11.37
N SER A 20 -3.09 11.34 -10.48
CA SER A 20 -1.91 10.59 -10.05
C SER A 20 -2.26 9.26 -9.37
N LEU A 21 -3.29 9.21 -8.53
CA LEU A 21 -3.77 7.95 -7.93
C LEU A 21 -4.34 6.98 -8.96
N LEU A 22 -5.06 7.48 -9.98
CA LEU A 22 -5.56 6.65 -11.07
C LEU A 22 -4.44 6.10 -11.95
N GLN A 23 -3.38 6.89 -12.16
CA GLN A 23 -2.17 6.43 -12.86
C GLN A 23 -1.50 5.30 -12.07
N VAL A 24 -1.29 5.46 -10.75
CA VAL A 24 -0.73 4.39 -9.91
C VAL A 24 -1.60 3.14 -9.94
N LYS A 25 -2.93 3.29 -9.86
CA LYS A 25 -3.86 2.16 -10.01
C LYS A 25 -3.59 1.44 -11.33
N HIS A 26 -3.52 2.15 -12.44
CA HIS A 26 -3.28 1.55 -13.76
C HIS A 26 -1.95 0.80 -13.82
N GLU A 27 -0.85 1.43 -13.42
CA GLU A 27 0.49 0.82 -13.40
C GLU A 27 0.50 -0.47 -12.56
N ARG A 28 -0.12 -0.45 -11.38
CA ARG A 28 -0.20 -1.64 -10.51
C ARG A 28 -0.98 -2.78 -11.14
N LEU A 29 -2.10 -2.48 -11.81
CA LEU A 29 -2.93 -3.50 -12.46
C LEU A 29 -2.25 -4.10 -13.69
N GLU A 30 -1.43 -3.33 -14.42
CA GLU A 30 -0.67 -3.83 -15.58
C GLU A 30 0.53 -4.70 -15.19
N GLU A 31 1.21 -4.38 -14.09
CA GLU A 31 2.34 -5.17 -13.57
C GLU A 31 1.92 -6.54 -13.00
N TYR A 32 0.63 -6.72 -12.69
CA TYR A 32 0.16 -7.91 -11.99
C TYR A 32 -0.13 -9.09 -12.93
N ASN A 33 0.51 -10.23 -12.64
CA ASN A 33 0.17 -11.50 -13.27
C ASN A 33 -0.71 -12.36 -12.33
N PRO A 34 -2.02 -12.54 -12.64
CA PRO A 34 -2.93 -13.31 -11.79
C PRO A 34 -2.70 -14.82 -11.82
N ASP A 35 -2.00 -15.36 -12.83
CA ASP A 35 -1.87 -16.82 -13.04
C ASP A 35 -1.01 -17.52 -11.97
N VAL A 36 -0.35 -16.75 -11.09
CA VAL A 36 0.63 -17.24 -10.12
C VAL A 36 0.07 -17.27 -8.69
N TYR A 37 -1.19 -16.86 -8.47
CA TYR A 37 -1.75 -16.74 -7.12
C TYR A 37 -2.84 -17.78 -6.81
N ILE A 38 -2.62 -18.53 -5.72
CA ILE A 38 -3.61 -19.42 -5.11
C ILE A 38 -4.07 -18.80 -3.78
N SER A 39 -5.38 -18.76 -3.54
CA SER A 39 -5.93 -18.19 -2.31
C SER A 39 -5.45 -18.96 -1.08
N LEU A 40 -4.94 -18.22 -0.09
CA LEU A 40 -4.39 -18.80 1.14
C LEU A 40 -5.48 -19.01 2.19
N ARG A 41 -5.32 -20.09 2.96
CA ARG A 41 -6.10 -20.32 4.17
C ARG A 41 -5.21 -20.13 5.41
N ALA A 42 -5.77 -19.56 6.46
CA ALA A 42 -5.05 -19.29 7.71
C ALA A 42 -5.92 -19.62 8.93
N ARG A 43 -5.26 -19.93 10.04
CA ARG A 43 -5.85 -20.01 11.38
C ARG A 43 -5.79 -18.62 12.03
N ALA A 44 -6.71 -18.27 12.93
CA ALA A 44 -6.63 -16.97 13.59
C ALA A 44 -5.43 -16.90 14.57
N ASN A 45 -5.02 -18.04 15.12
CA ASN A 45 -3.81 -18.18 15.95
C ASN A 45 -3.26 -19.62 15.85
N LYS A 46 -2.09 -19.86 16.46
CA LYS A 46 -1.40 -21.16 16.42
C LYS A 46 -2.18 -22.31 17.07
N GLY A 47 -3.13 -22.01 17.96
CA GLY A 47 -3.88 -23.01 18.74
C GLY A 47 -5.20 -23.46 18.12
N GLU A 48 -5.68 -22.77 17.08
CA GLU A 48 -6.94 -23.11 16.44
C GLU A 48 -6.80 -24.25 15.43
N ALA A 49 -7.81 -25.10 15.34
CA ALA A 49 -7.85 -26.18 14.33
C ALA A 49 -8.43 -25.70 13.00
N GLU A 50 -9.37 -24.74 13.04
CA GLU A 50 -10.10 -24.29 11.88
C GLU A 50 -9.27 -23.33 11.02
N THR A 51 -9.37 -23.49 9.70
CA THR A 51 -8.76 -22.57 8.75
C THR A 51 -9.82 -21.79 8.01
N HIS A 52 -9.55 -20.53 7.72
CA HIS A 52 -10.43 -19.62 6.99
C HIS A 52 -9.69 -19.05 5.79
N ASP A 53 -10.45 -18.59 4.79
CA ASP A 53 -9.86 -17.80 3.70
C ASP A 53 -9.19 -16.54 4.28
N LEU A 54 -7.90 -16.38 3.99
CA LEU A 54 -7.10 -15.30 4.57
C LEU A 54 -7.56 -13.93 4.04
N ARG A 55 -7.97 -13.83 2.77
CA ARG A 55 -8.44 -12.57 2.20
C ARG A 55 -9.68 -12.08 2.94
N SER A 56 -10.68 -12.95 3.14
CA SER A 56 -11.89 -12.61 3.89
C SER A 56 -11.56 -12.05 5.28
N ARG A 57 -10.66 -12.72 6.03
CA ARG A 57 -10.24 -12.28 7.37
C ARG A 57 -9.54 -10.92 7.35
N VAL A 58 -8.73 -10.65 6.33
CA VAL A 58 -8.08 -9.34 6.17
C VAL A 58 -9.09 -8.25 5.82
N LEU A 59 -10.07 -8.53 4.96
CA LEU A 59 -11.12 -7.56 4.63
C LEU A 59 -12.01 -7.24 5.85
N ASP A 60 -12.35 -8.25 6.65
CA ASP A 60 -13.05 -8.03 7.93
C ASP A 60 -12.23 -7.14 8.87
N PHE A 61 -10.92 -7.37 8.94
CA PHE A 61 -10.00 -6.54 9.70
C PHE A 61 -9.96 -5.08 9.19
N LEU A 62 -9.87 -4.86 7.87
CA LEU A 62 -9.81 -3.52 7.27
C LEU A 62 -11.11 -2.70 7.46
N ASN A 63 -12.22 -3.39 7.77
CA ASN A 63 -13.51 -2.79 8.12
C ASN A 63 -13.72 -2.63 9.63
N SER A 64 -12.75 -3.06 10.45
CA SER A 64 -12.79 -2.90 11.90
C SER A 64 -12.02 -1.65 12.37
N ASP A 65 -11.99 -1.43 13.68
CA ASP A 65 -11.21 -0.37 14.34
C ASP A 65 -9.74 -0.76 14.58
N LYS A 66 -9.39 -2.04 14.41
CA LYS A 66 -8.04 -2.57 14.59
C LYS A 66 -7.06 -1.93 13.61
N LYS A 67 -5.81 -1.77 14.05
CA LYS A 67 -4.77 -1.05 13.29
C LYS A 67 -3.68 -1.93 12.69
N VAL A 68 -3.47 -3.12 13.25
CA VAL A 68 -2.40 -4.04 12.81
C VAL A 68 -2.95 -5.45 12.63
N PHE A 69 -2.60 -6.07 11.51
CA PHE A 69 -2.86 -7.47 11.21
C PHE A 69 -1.53 -8.18 10.90
N LEU A 70 -1.22 -9.24 11.63
CA LEU A 70 0.04 -9.97 11.48
C LEU A 70 -0.22 -11.31 10.78
N ILE A 71 0.46 -11.56 9.67
CA ILE A 71 0.42 -12.83 8.94
C ILE A 71 1.70 -13.61 9.25
N LEU A 72 1.55 -14.74 9.93
CA LEU A 72 2.65 -15.66 10.22
C LEU A 72 2.52 -16.92 9.37
N GLY A 73 3.65 -17.43 8.90
CA GLY A 73 3.72 -18.67 8.13
C GLY A 73 5.16 -18.94 7.72
N ASP A 74 5.45 -20.18 7.36
CA ASP A 74 6.80 -20.59 6.99
C ASP A 74 7.31 -19.88 5.72
N SER A 75 8.62 -19.96 5.48
CA SER A 75 9.19 -19.52 4.21
C SER A 75 8.55 -20.32 3.05
N GLY A 76 8.24 -19.64 1.95
CA GLY A 76 7.53 -20.26 0.83
C GLY A 76 6.02 -20.49 1.02
N ALA A 77 5.43 -20.13 2.17
CA ALA A 77 3.99 -20.28 2.42
C ALA A 77 3.08 -19.34 1.59
N GLY A 78 3.65 -18.55 0.67
CA GLY A 78 2.91 -17.66 -0.23
C GLY A 78 2.53 -16.29 0.33
N LYS A 79 3.06 -15.88 1.50
CA LYS A 79 2.73 -14.61 2.17
C LYS A 79 2.95 -13.38 1.28
N SER A 80 4.12 -13.28 0.65
CA SER A 80 4.46 -12.16 -0.25
C SER A 80 3.56 -12.14 -1.49
N THR A 81 3.24 -13.31 -2.06
CA THR A 81 2.30 -13.44 -3.17
C THR A 81 0.89 -13.00 -2.75
N PHE A 82 0.45 -13.35 -1.53
CA PHE A 82 -0.79 -12.87 -0.95
C PHE A 82 -0.81 -11.35 -0.79
N ASN A 83 0.25 -10.75 -0.25
CA ASN A 83 0.34 -9.30 -0.06
C ASN A 83 0.22 -8.55 -1.39
N LYS A 84 0.89 -9.02 -2.46
CA LYS A 84 0.75 -8.46 -3.81
C LYS A 84 -0.67 -8.62 -4.34
N ALA A 85 -1.25 -9.82 -4.25
CA ALA A 85 -2.63 -10.06 -4.69
C ALA A 85 -3.65 -9.21 -3.92
N LEU A 86 -3.42 -8.95 -2.63
CA LEU A 86 -4.24 -8.07 -1.80
C LEU A 86 -4.14 -6.61 -2.26
N GLU A 87 -2.94 -6.10 -2.52
CA GLU A 87 -2.75 -4.74 -3.05
C GLU A 87 -3.57 -4.53 -4.34
N ILE A 88 -3.46 -5.47 -5.26
CA ILE A 88 -4.18 -5.44 -6.53
C ILE A 88 -5.68 -5.49 -6.33
N TYR A 89 -6.17 -6.39 -5.46
CA TYR A 89 -7.58 -6.45 -5.12
C TYR A 89 -8.09 -5.11 -4.59
N LEU A 90 -7.35 -4.46 -3.69
CA LEU A 90 -7.73 -3.15 -3.14
C LEU A 90 -7.70 -2.06 -4.21
N TRP A 91 -6.72 -2.04 -5.12
CA TRP A 91 -6.72 -1.12 -6.26
C TRP A 91 -7.87 -1.37 -7.24
N GLN A 92 -8.27 -2.62 -7.46
CA GLN A 92 -9.45 -2.93 -8.28
C GLN A 92 -10.72 -2.34 -7.67
N GLN A 93 -10.89 -2.48 -6.35
CA GLN A 93 -12.03 -1.92 -5.62
C GLN A 93 -11.97 -0.39 -5.48
N TYR A 94 -10.79 0.21 -5.55
CA TYR A 94 -10.59 1.64 -5.41
C TYR A 94 -11.34 2.43 -6.49
N ASN A 95 -12.23 3.32 -6.07
CA ASN A 95 -12.98 4.26 -6.90
C ASN A 95 -12.43 5.68 -6.76
N LYS A 96 -12.72 6.53 -7.76
CA LYS A 96 -12.33 7.95 -7.73
C LYS A 96 -13.01 8.65 -6.54
N GLY A 97 -12.22 9.01 -5.53
CA GLY A 97 -12.70 9.67 -4.31
C GLY A 97 -12.66 8.79 -3.05
N ASP A 98 -12.25 7.53 -3.18
CA ASP A 98 -12.02 6.67 -2.02
C ASP A 98 -10.87 7.23 -1.16
N ARG A 99 -11.08 7.22 0.16
CA ARG A 99 -10.11 7.77 1.10
C ARG A 99 -8.98 6.80 1.42
N LYS A 100 -9.19 5.49 1.30
CA LYS A 100 -8.22 4.46 1.67
C LYS A 100 -7.33 4.11 0.49
N ILE A 101 -6.04 4.43 0.60
CA ILE A 101 -5.04 4.21 -0.45
C ILE A 101 -4.17 3.01 -0.05
N PRO A 102 -4.16 1.91 -0.82
CA PRO A 102 -3.26 0.80 -0.57
C PRO A 102 -1.83 1.14 -0.98
N LEU A 103 -0.87 0.86 -0.10
CA LEU A 103 0.56 1.02 -0.36
C LEU A 103 1.29 -0.28 -0.01
N PHE A 104 1.79 -0.99 -1.02
CA PHE A 104 2.71 -2.09 -0.81
C PHE A 104 4.12 -1.58 -0.50
N ILE A 105 4.69 -2.10 0.58
CA ILE A 105 6.02 -1.75 1.08
C ILE A 105 6.81 -3.05 1.26
N HIS A 106 7.85 -3.23 0.45
CA HIS A 106 8.82 -4.28 0.66
C HIS A 106 9.84 -3.80 1.69
N LEU A 107 9.68 -4.22 2.94
CA LEU A 107 10.46 -3.70 4.05
C LEU A 107 11.98 -3.90 3.91
N PRO A 108 12.50 -5.01 3.34
CA PRO A 108 13.94 -5.20 3.15
C PRO A 108 14.61 -4.17 2.22
N SER A 109 13.86 -3.50 1.34
CA SER A 109 14.44 -2.46 0.47
C SER A 109 14.58 -1.10 1.16
N ILE A 110 14.03 -0.95 2.37
CA ILE A 110 14.09 0.30 3.13
C ILE A 110 15.42 0.36 3.88
N LYS A 111 16.24 1.35 3.53
CA LYS A 111 17.56 1.56 4.16
C LYS A 111 17.49 2.26 5.52
N ASP A 112 16.40 2.98 5.78
CA ASP A 112 16.24 3.84 6.95
C ASP A 112 14.78 3.80 7.41
N LEU A 113 14.52 2.97 8.43
CA LEU A 113 13.17 2.78 8.98
C LEU A 113 12.68 3.98 9.81
N GLU A 114 13.55 4.94 10.13
CA GLU A 114 13.15 6.16 10.85
C GLU A 114 12.47 7.19 9.92
N ARG A 115 12.51 6.96 8.60
CA ARG A 115 11.84 7.81 7.63
C ARG A 115 10.37 7.48 7.51
N ASP A 116 9.59 8.49 7.15
CA ASP A 116 8.18 8.33 6.86
C ASP A 116 7.98 7.48 5.60
N LEU A 117 7.69 6.19 5.82
CA LEU A 117 7.55 5.18 4.76
C LEU A 117 6.46 5.55 3.74
N VAL A 118 5.42 6.27 4.18
CA VAL A 118 4.35 6.75 3.29
C VAL A 118 4.92 7.79 2.34
N VAL A 119 5.67 8.77 2.85
CA VAL A 119 6.28 9.82 2.05
C VAL A 119 7.28 9.24 1.05
N GLU A 120 8.15 8.33 1.48
CA GLU A 120 9.11 7.69 0.57
C GLU A 120 8.42 6.90 -0.53
N ARG A 121 7.38 6.14 -0.18
CA ARG A 121 6.63 5.34 -1.15
C ARG A 121 5.87 6.19 -2.17
N LEU A 122 5.32 7.33 -1.74
CA LEU A 122 4.66 8.28 -2.63
C LEU A 122 5.66 9.01 -3.53
N ARG A 123 6.85 9.39 -3.04
CA ARG A 123 7.91 9.96 -3.88
C ARG A 123 8.38 8.99 -4.97
N GLN A 124 8.52 7.70 -4.63
CA GLN A 124 8.84 6.65 -5.61
C GLN A 124 7.74 6.47 -6.67
N ALA A 125 6.50 6.83 -6.35
CA ALA A 125 5.38 6.88 -7.29
C ALA A 125 5.24 8.25 -7.97
N ASN A 126 6.28 9.09 -7.94
CA ASN A 126 6.37 10.40 -8.59
C ASN A 126 5.35 11.45 -8.10
N PHE A 127 4.82 11.33 -6.88
CA PHE A 127 4.02 12.40 -6.29
C PHE A 127 4.89 13.58 -5.88
N THR A 128 4.39 14.79 -6.11
CA THR A 128 5.03 16.03 -5.64
C THR A 128 4.85 16.21 -4.12
N GLU A 129 5.67 17.05 -3.50
CA GLU A 129 5.54 17.33 -2.04
C GLU A 129 4.17 17.92 -1.66
N SER A 130 3.58 18.74 -2.53
CA SER A 130 2.24 19.30 -2.33
C SER A 130 1.16 18.23 -2.38
N GLN A 131 1.23 17.32 -3.35
CA GLN A 131 0.32 16.18 -3.44
C GLN A 131 0.48 15.26 -2.23
N ILE A 132 1.71 14.97 -1.80
CA ILE A 132 1.98 14.16 -0.60
C ILE A 132 1.37 14.81 0.64
N TRP A 133 1.52 16.12 0.79
CA TRP A 133 0.92 16.85 1.90
C TRP A 133 -0.60 16.75 1.88
N GLU A 134 -1.24 16.99 0.73
CA GLU A 134 -2.69 16.86 0.56
C GLU A 134 -3.19 15.43 0.89
N LEU A 135 -2.49 14.43 0.36
CA LEU A 135 -2.79 13.02 0.61
C LEU A 135 -2.75 12.70 2.10
N LYS A 136 -1.72 13.16 2.82
CA LYS A 136 -1.57 12.93 4.26
C LYS A 136 -2.65 13.61 5.11
N GLN A 137 -3.23 14.72 4.65
CA GLN A 137 -4.31 15.40 5.40
C GLN A 137 -5.68 14.77 5.13
N ASN A 138 -5.93 14.31 3.91
CA ASN A 138 -7.29 14.00 3.45
C ASN A 138 -7.56 12.49 3.30
N HIS A 139 -6.52 11.66 3.23
CA HIS A 139 -6.61 10.23 2.94
C HIS A 139 -6.08 9.37 4.09
N GLU A 140 -6.50 8.12 4.09
CA GLU A 140 -6.02 7.05 4.96
C GLU A 140 -5.18 6.08 4.13
N PHE A 141 -4.17 5.45 4.74
CA PHE A 141 -3.31 4.51 4.04
C PHE A 141 -3.46 3.11 4.60
N ILE A 142 -3.61 2.13 3.70
CA ILE A 142 -3.51 0.71 4.03
C ILE A 142 -2.09 0.29 3.69
N LEU A 143 -1.26 0.13 4.71
CA LEU A 143 0.12 -0.31 4.53
C LEU A 143 0.18 -1.83 4.47
N ILE A 144 0.62 -2.36 3.33
CA ILE A 144 0.86 -3.79 3.13
C ILE A 144 2.36 -4.00 3.18
N CYS A 145 2.85 -4.40 4.36
CA CYS A 145 4.27 -4.58 4.61
C CYS A 145 4.70 -6.04 4.39
N ASP A 146 5.73 -6.25 3.58
CA ASP A 146 6.26 -7.56 3.21
C ASP A 146 7.74 -7.70 3.61
N GLY A 147 8.16 -8.90 4.02
CA GLY A 147 9.55 -9.20 4.39
C GLY A 147 9.98 -8.64 5.75
N TYR A 148 9.10 -8.61 6.77
CA TYR A 148 9.44 -8.08 8.10
C TYR A 148 10.61 -8.83 8.77
N ASP A 149 10.65 -10.15 8.65
CA ASP A 149 11.70 -11.02 9.18
C ASP A 149 13.05 -10.87 8.42
N GLU A 150 13.00 -10.33 7.22
CA GLU A 150 14.16 -10.05 6.36
C GLU A 150 14.72 -8.63 6.58
N CYS A 151 14.02 -7.78 7.32
CA CYS A 151 14.55 -6.49 7.74
C CYS A 151 15.71 -6.69 8.70
N GLN A 152 16.88 -6.18 8.32
CA GLN A 152 18.04 -6.17 9.20
C GLN A 152 17.82 -5.21 10.37
N GLN A 153 17.20 -5.70 11.44
CA GLN A 153 17.38 -5.11 12.76
C GLN A 153 18.75 -5.56 13.28
N THR A 154 19.70 -4.63 13.34
CA THR A 154 20.99 -4.81 14.02
C THR A 154 20.86 -4.86 15.55
N ARG A 155 19.64 -4.86 16.09
CA ARG A 155 19.37 -5.06 17.52
C ARG A 155 18.06 -5.84 17.70
N ASN A 156 18.17 -7.01 18.33
CA ASN A 156 17.04 -7.63 19.01
C ASN A 156 16.59 -6.65 20.12
N LEU A 157 15.28 -6.38 20.21
CA LEU A 157 14.67 -5.77 21.40
C LEU A 157 14.85 -6.66 22.63
#